data_AF-A0A7H1N0P1-F1
#
_entry.id   AF-A0A7H1N0P1-F1
#
_cell.length_a   1.000
_cell.length_b   1.000
_cell.length_c   1.000
_cell.angle_alpha   90.00
_cell.angle_beta   90.00
_cell.angle_gamma   90.00
#
_symmetry.space_group_name_H-M   'P 1'
#
loop_
_entity.id
_entity.type
_entity.pdbx_description
1 polymer ?
#
loop_
_entity_poly.entity_id
_entity_poly.type
_entity_poly.pdbx_seq_one_letter_code
_entity_poly.pdbx_strand_id
1 'polypeptide(L)'
;MTRRKDALAAAANAVKSAAAEIDGIRAEITALKAQRAEVEAAPLPDHEVSAGIDSLLDTLARSAPYHGPDAVMDAVAKGGTPMIELHGATTLGTVTALLVPLLRTHLRDALMAHLRQYYEAHPPGLPAAERQQRIAEIDQQLLEMETQEVELVRFAANAGIAIEYRPDTSPAAILGV
;
A
#
# COMPACT_ATOMS: atom_id res chain seq x y z
N MET A 1 55.77 -26.94 4.53
CA MET A 1 55.15 -25.62 4.82
C MET A 1 54.17 -25.13 3.75
N THR A 2 54.24 -25.60 2.50
CA THR A 2 53.39 -25.16 1.37
C THR A 2 51.89 -25.48 1.56
N ARG A 3 51.52 -26.74 1.91
CA ARG A 3 50.12 -27.17 2.07
C ARG A 3 49.27 -26.32 3.04
N ARG A 4 49.86 -25.80 4.11
CA ARG A 4 49.14 -24.97 5.09
C ARG A 4 48.81 -23.60 4.53
N LYS A 5 49.69 -23.02 3.71
CA LYS A 5 49.44 -21.74 3.03
C LYS A 5 48.36 -21.88 1.98
N ASP A 6 48.39 -22.97 1.20
CA ASP A 6 47.39 -23.25 0.17
C ASP A 6 45.99 -23.44 0.80
N ALA A 7 45.90 -24.17 1.91
CA ALA A 7 44.64 -24.36 2.65
C ALA A 7 44.09 -23.05 3.22
N LEU A 8 44.94 -22.16 3.75
CA LEU A 8 44.52 -20.85 4.26
C LEU A 8 44.05 -19.93 3.13
N ALA A 9 44.72 -19.94 1.98
CA ALA A 9 44.31 -19.16 0.82
C ALA A 9 42.95 -19.63 0.26
N ALA A 10 42.75 -20.95 0.18
CA ALA A 10 41.48 -21.53 -0.24
C ALA A 10 40.32 -21.15 0.72
N ALA A 11 40.55 -21.24 2.04
CA ALA A 11 39.56 -20.83 3.03
C ALA A 11 39.24 -19.32 2.94
N ALA A 12 40.25 -18.46 2.78
CA ALA A 12 40.04 -17.03 2.63
C ALA A 12 39.22 -16.68 1.37
N ASN A 13 39.46 -17.37 0.26
CA ASN A 13 38.68 -17.19 -0.96
C ASN A 13 37.24 -17.67 -0.79
N ALA A 14 37.01 -18.79 -0.10
CA ALA A 14 35.67 -19.28 0.21
C ALA A 14 34.89 -18.29 1.08
N VAL A 15 35.52 -17.73 2.13
CA VAL A 15 34.93 -16.68 2.98
C VAL A 15 34.54 -15.46 2.14
N LYS A 16 35.46 -14.99 1.30
CA LYS A 16 35.22 -13.81 0.46
C LYS A 16 34.07 -14.06 -0.53
N SER A 17 33.99 -15.26 -1.09
CA SER A 17 32.90 -15.65 -2.00
C SER A 17 31.55 -15.66 -1.27
N ALA A 18 31.47 -16.29 -0.10
CA ALA A 18 30.24 -16.35 0.69
C ALA A 18 29.78 -14.97 1.14
N ALA A 19 30.71 -14.10 1.57
CA ALA A 19 30.40 -12.73 1.93
C ALA A 19 29.85 -11.93 0.74
N ALA A 20 30.47 -12.05 -0.44
CA ALA A 20 30.00 -11.38 -1.64
C ALA A 20 28.61 -11.86 -2.10
N GLU A 21 28.33 -13.15 -1.95
CA GLU A 21 27.02 -13.74 -2.26
C GLU A 21 25.92 -13.23 -1.30
N ILE A 22 26.20 -13.19 0.00
CA ILE A 22 25.30 -12.62 1.01
C ILE A 22 25.06 -11.13 0.74
N ASP A 23 26.09 -10.36 0.41
CA ASP A 23 25.94 -8.94 0.08
C ASP A 23 25.08 -8.74 -1.18
N GLY A 24 25.21 -9.64 -2.17
CA GLY A 24 24.35 -9.67 -3.36
C GLY A 24 22.87 -9.89 -3.01
N ILE A 25 22.58 -10.93 -2.22
CA ILE A 25 21.22 -11.24 -1.75
C ILE A 25 20.64 -10.07 -0.95
N ARG A 26 21.44 -9.43 -0.08
CA ARG A 26 21.00 -8.26 0.69
C ARG A 26 20.62 -7.09 -0.20
N ALA A 27 21.39 -6.83 -1.25
CA ALA A 27 21.07 -5.79 -2.22
C ALA A 27 19.76 -6.09 -2.97
N GLU A 28 19.54 -7.34 -3.36
CA GLU A 28 18.29 -7.77 -4.01
C GLU A 28 17.08 -7.64 -3.07
N ILE A 29 17.22 -8.00 -1.79
CA ILE A 29 16.17 -7.81 -0.79
C ILE A 29 15.84 -6.33 -0.61
N THR A 30 16.85 -5.45 -0.54
CA THR A 30 16.62 -4.00 -0.49
C THR A 30 15.88 -3.51 -1.74
N ALA A 31 16.23 -4.01 -2.92
CA ALA A 31 15.55 -3.66 -4.17
C ALA A 31 14.08 -4.13 -4.18
N LEU A 32 13.80 -5.36 -3.73
CA LEU A 32 12.43 -5.88 -3.61
C LEU A 32 11.60 -5.10 -2.59
N LYS A 33 12.18 -4.71 -1.44
CA LYS A 33 11.51 -3.84 -0.46
C LYS A 33 11.15 -2.48 -1.07
N ALA A 34 12.04 -1.90 -1.88
CA ALA A 34 11.77 -0.65 -2.59
C ALA A 34 10.65 -0.81 -3.63
N GLN A 35 10.68 -1.88 -4.43
CA GLN A 35 9.63 -2.19 -5.40
C GLN A 35 8.26 -2.38 -4.73
N ARG A 36 8.23 -3.07 -3.58
CA ARG A 36 7.01 -3.25 -2.77
C ARG A 36 6.43 -1.90 -2.36
N ALA A 37 7.27 -1.01 -1.83
CA ALA A 37 6.86 0.33 -1.41
C ALA A 37 6.36 1.18 -2.61
N GLU A 38 6.99 1.05 -3.77
CA GLU A 38 6.55 1.72 -5.00
C GLU A 38 5.15 1.24 -5.44
N VAL A 39 4.91 -0.07 -5.44
CA VAL A 39 3.60 -0.65 -5.79
C VAL A 39 2.51 -0.24 -4.79
N GLU A 40 2.83 -0.14 -3.51
CA GLU A 40 1.90 0.32 -2.47
C GLU A 40 1.56 1.81 -2.58
N ALA A 41 2.57 2.64 -2.89
CA ALA A 41 2.40 4.09 -3.02
C ALA A 41 1.74 4.50 -4.35
N ALA A 42 1.72 3.61 -5.35
CA ALA A 42 1.18 3.93 -6.66
C ALA A 42 -0.34 4.25 -6.59
N PRO A 43 -0.80 5.35 -7.22
CA PRO A 43 -2.21 5.67 -7.30
C PRO A 43 -3.04 4.54 -7.93
N LEU A 44 -4.32 4.42 -7.56
CA LEU A 44 -5.23 3.50 -8.25
C LEU A 44 -5.49 3.97 -9.69
N PRO A 45 -5.97 3.10 -10.59
CA PRO A 45 -6.40 3.51 -11.92
C PRO A 45 -7.58 4.48 -11.90
N ASP A 46 -7.67 5.34 -12.92
CA ASP A 46 -8.71 6.37 -13.05
C ASP A 46 -10.14 5.82 -12.91
N HIS A 47 -10.42 4.67 -13.52
CA HIS A 47 -11.76 4.07 -13.46
C HIS A 47 -12.16 3.66 -12.03
N GLU A 48 -11.24 3.10 -11.24
CA GLU A 48 -11.52 2.73 -9.85
C GLU A 48 -11.69 3.96 -8.96
N VAL A 49 -10.85 4.98 -9.13
CA VAL A 49 -10.97 6.23 -8.37
C VAL A 49 -12.25 6.97 -8.75
N SER A 50 -12.62 7.00 -10.03
CA SER A 50 -13.87 7.61 -10.49
C SER A 50 -15.10 6.92 -9.90
N ALA A 51 -15.12 5.58 -9.86
CA ALA A 51 -16.17 4.82 -9.20
C ALA A 51 -16.20 5.08 -7.68
N GLY A 52 -15.02 5.23 -7.05
CA GLY A 52 -14.89 5.62 -5.66
C GLY A 52 -15.45 7.01 -5.37
N ILE A 53 -15.18 8.00 -6.24
CA ILE A 53 -15.75 9.35 -6.17
C ILE A 53 -17.28 9.28 -6.27
N ASP A 54 -17.81 8.53 -7.23
CA ASP A 54 -19.25 8.37 -7.42
C ASP A 54 -19.92 7.75 -6.17
N SER A 55 -19.33 6.68 -5.64
CA SER A 55 -19.81 6.01 -4.41
C SER A 55 -19.71 6.92 -3.17
N LEU A 56 -18.65 7.71 -3.06
CA LEU A 56 -18.48 8.69 -1.98
C LEU A 56 -19.59 9.75 -2.05
N LEU A 57 -19.83 10.33 -3.22
CA LEU A 57 -20.89 11.32 -3.42
C LEU A 57 -22.28 10.72 -3.14
N ASP A 58 -22.54 9.47 -3.55
CA ASP A 58 -23.80 8.77 -3.23
C ASP A 58 -23.98 8.55 -1.73
N THR A 59 -22.90 8.21 -1.03
CA THR A 59 -22.92 8.02 0.42
C THR A 59 -23.18 9.35 1.12
N LEU A 60 -22.53 10.44 0.71
CA LEU A 60 -22.74 11.77 1.26
C LEU A 60 -24.18 12.25 1.01
N ALA A 61 -24.72 12.04 -0.20
CA ALA A 61 -26.10 12.38 -0.54
C ALA A 61 -27.12 11.65 0.34
N ARG A 62 -26.87 10.38 0.68
CA ARG A 62 -27.75 9.57 1.55
C ARG A 62 -27.56 9.85 3.04
N SER A 63 -26.39 10.34 3.43
CA SER A 63 -26.04 10.57 4.83
C SER A 63 -26.71 11.80 5.45
N ALA A 64 -27.50 12.58 4.70
CA ALA A 64 -28.32 13.67 5.21
C ALA A 64 -29.63 13.11 5.79
N PRO A 65 -29.69 12.67 7.07
CA PRO A 65 -30.71 11.74 7.54
C PRO A 65 -32.06 12.43 7.80
N TYR A 66 -32.11 13.76 7.68
CA TYR A 66 -33.26 14.57 8.12
C TYR A 66 -33.64 15.70 7.17
N HIS A 67 -32.97 15.84 6.02
CA HIS A 67 -33.10 17.02 5.15
C HIS A 67 -33.23 16.66 3.66
N GLY A 68 -33.59 15.41 3.37
CA GLY A 68 -33.81 14.95 1.99
C GLY A 68 -35.16 15.43 1.43
N PRO A 69 -35.34 15.36 0.09
CA PRO A 69 -36.60 15.69 -0.56
C PRO A 69 -37.78 14.90 0.01
N ASP A 70 -37.58 13.66 0.45
CA ASP A 70 -38.65 12.85 1.07
C ASP A 70 -39.18 13.46 2.38
N ALA A 71 -38.34 14.07 3.20
CA ALA A 71 -38.76 14.74 4.44
C ALA A 71 -39.54 16.02 4.13
N VAL A 72 -39.12 16.77 3.12
CA VAL A 72 -39.83 17.96 2.63
C VAL A 72 -41.18 17.55 2.03
N MET A 73 -41.19 16.52 1.19
CA MET A 73 -42.39 16.00 0.54
C MET A 73 -43.37 15.42 1.56
N ASP A 74 -42.90 14.71 2.60
CA ASP A 74 -43.74 14.21 3.68
C ASP A 74 -44.37 15.36 4.50
N ALA A 75 -43.59 16.39 4.84
CA ALA A 75 -44.11 17.58 5.51
C ALA A 75 -45.16 18.32 4.68
N VAL A 76 -44.90 18.54 3.39
CA VAL A 76 -45.83 19.18 2.45
C VAL A 76 -47.07 18.32 2.23
N ALA A 77 -46.93 17.00 2.07
CA ALA A 77 -48.04 16.07 1.88
C ALA A 77 -48.98 16.02 3.11
N LYS A 78 -48.45 16.30 4.30
CA LYS A 78 -49.22 16.41 5.55
C LYS A 78 -49.79 17.82 5.80
N GLY A 79 -49.65 18.75 4.84
CA GLY A 79 -50.09 20.14 4.98
C GLY A 79 -49.25 20.97 5.96
N GLY A 80 -48.08 20.47 6.35
CA GLY A 80 -47.11 21.18 7.18
C GLY A 80 -46.25 22.14 6.35
N THR A 81 -45.70 23.15 7.01
CA THR A 81 -44.61 23.94 6.43
C THR A 81 -43.29 23.22 6.73
N PRO A 82 -42.49 22.85 5.73
CA PRO A 82 -41.20 22.21 5.97
C PRO A 82 -40.29 23.20 6.72
N MET A 83 -40.04 22.93 8.00
CA MET A 83 -39.02 23.62 8.78
C MET A 83 -37.76 22.78 8.80
N ILE A 84 -36.69 23.31 8.19
CA ILE A 84 -35.35 22.74 8.31
C ILE A 84 -34.72 23.38 9.55
N GLU A 85 -34.89 22.73 10.69
CA GLU A 85 -34.17 23.12 11.90
C GLU A 85 -32.81 22.44 11.90
N LEU A 86 -31.74 23.24 11.74
CA LEU A 86 -30.37 22.81 11.96
C LEU A 86 -30.18 22.58 13.47
N HIS A 87 -30.60 21.42 13.95
CA HIS A 87 -30.39 21.04 15.35
C HIS A 87 -28.93 20.62 15.58
N GLY A 88 -28.24 21.35 16.46
CA GLY A 88 -26.87 21.04 16.90
C GLY A 88 -25.78 21.92 16.27
N ALA A 89 -24.52 21.62 16.60
CA ALA A 89 -23.38 22.27 15.96
C ALA A 89 -23.34 21.86 14.49
N THR A 90 -23.63 22.80 13.59
CA THR A 90 -23.51 22.58 12.14
C THR A 90 -22.07 22.17 11.85
N THR A 91 -21.88 20.90 11.47
CA THR A 91 -20.56 20.40 11.09
C THR A 91 -20.33 20.65 9.60
N LEU A 92 -19.06 20.70 9.20
CA LEU A 92 -18.70 20.72 7.77
C LEU A 92 -19.32 19.52 7.03
N GLY A 93 -19.44 18.36 7.68
CA GLY A 93 -20.11 17.18 7.14
C GLY A 93 -21.60 17.43 6.84
N THR A 94 -22.32 18.11 7.74
CA THR A 94 -23.74 18.46 7.54
C THR A 94 -23.95 19.38 6.35
N VAL A 95 -23.13 20.42 6.22
CA VAL A 95 -23.19 21.35 5.07
C VAL A 95 -22.84 20.61 3.78
N THR A 96 -21.82 19.76 3.81
CA THR A 96 -21.41 18.96 2.63
C THR A 96 -22.52 18.02 2.20
N ALA A 97 -23.15 17.30 3.12
CA ALA A 97 -24.26 16.39 2.82
C ALA A 97 -25.50 17.10 2.23
N LEU A 98 -25.74 18.36 2.60
CA LEU A 98 -26.80 19.19 2.01
C LEU A 98 -26.45 19.69 0.59
N LEU A 99 -25.19 20.05 0.35
CA LEU A 99 -24.74 20.58 -0.94
C LEU A 99 -24.54 19.50 -1.99
N VAL A 100 -24.15 18.28 -1.59
CA VAL A 100 -23.85 17.19 -2.53
C VAL A 100 -25.02 16.85 -3.46
N PRO A 101 -26.28 16.69 -3.00
CA PRO A 101 -27.41 16.45 -3.90
C PRO A 101 -27.66 17.58 -4.90
N LEU A 102 -27.44 18.83 -4.49
CA LEU A 102 -27.68 20.02 -5.33
C LEU A 102 -26.57 20.24 -6.37
N LEU A 103 -25.33 19.92 -5.99
CA LEU A 103 -24.13 20.22 -6.77
C LEU A 103 -23.42 18.96 -7.25
N ARG A 104 -24.07 17.79 -7.23
CA ARG A 104 -23.43 16.48 -7.49
C ARG A 104 -22.58 16.50 -8.75
N THR A 105 -23.14 16.93 -9.87
CA THR A 105 -22.45 16.97 -11.16
C THR A 105 -21.24 17.91 -11.12
N HIS A 106 -21.40 19.12 -10.58
CA HIS A 106 -20.31 20.09 -10.48
C HIS A 106 -19.18 19.61 -9.56
N LEU A 107 -19.52 18.99 -8.41
CA LEU A 107 -18.54 18.42 -7.49
C LEU A 107 -17.81 17.25 -8.13
N ARG A 108 -18.53 16.36 -8.82
CA ARG A 108 -17.92 15.25 -9.56
C ARG A 108 -16.96 15.76 -10.62
N ASP A 109 -17.39 16.71 -11.45
CA ASP A 109 -16.56 17.26 -12.53
C ASP A 109 -15.32 17.97 -11.99
N ALA A 110 -15.45 18.71 -10.88
CA ALA A 110 -14.32 19.33 -10.21
C ALA A 110 -13.33 18.30 -9.64
N LEU A 111 -13.82 17.24 -8.99
CA LEU A 111 -12.98 16.15 -8.48
C LEU A 111 -12.28 15.40 -9.61
N MET A 112 -12.97 15.11 -10.71
CA MET A 112 -12.39 14.47 -11.88
C MET A 112 -11.35 15.35 -12.57
N ALA A 113 -11.57 16.67 -12.64
CA ALA A 113 -10.59 17.61 -13.17
C ALA A 113 -9.33 17.64 -12.29
N HIS A 114 -9.49 17.63 -10.96
CA HIS A 114 -8.37 17.56 -10.03
C HIS A 114 -7.63 16.22 -10.12
N LEU A 115 -8.36 15.11 -10.26
CA LEU A 115 -7.79 13.79 -10.46
C LEU A 115 -6.91 13.72 -11.72
N ARG A 116 -7.36 14.32 -12.82
CA ARG A 116 -6.56 14.41 -14.06
C ARG A 116 -5.26 15.16 -13.83
N GLN A 117 -5.31 16.32 -13.17
CA GLN A 117 -4.10 17.09 -12.80
C GLN A 117 -3.17 16.30 -11.89
N TYR A 118 -3.72 15.55 -10.94
CA TYR A 118 -2.94 14.69 -10.06
C TYR A 118 -2.20 13.60 -10.84
N TYR A 119 -2.87 12.96 -11.81
CA TYR A 119 -2.28 11.91 -12.65
C TYR A 119 -1.26 12.42 -13.69
N GLU A 120 -1.25 13.71 -14.02
CA GLU A 120 -0.16 14.30 -14.81
C GLU A 120 1.18 14.20 -14.08
N ALA A 121 1.18 14.32 -12.75
CA ALA A 121 2.37 14.21 -11.91
C ALA A 121 2.61 12.79 -11.35
N HIS A 122 1.55 11.99 -11.21
CA HIS A 122 1.61 10.66 -10.59
C HIS A 122 0.89 9.64 -11.48
N PRO A 123 1.57 8.98 -12.41
CA PRO A 123 0.92 8.01 -13.29
C PRO A 123 0.12 6.94 -12.51
N PRO A 124 -1.02 6.48 -13.06
CA PRO A 124 -1.81 5.45 -12.41
C PRO A 124 -1.01 4.14 -12.31
N GLY A 125 -1.12 3.49 -11.14
CA GLY A 125 -0.54 2.18 -10.88
C GLY A 125 -1.46 1.03 -11.27
N LEU A 126 -1.18 -0.14 -10.70
CA LEU A 126 -1.96 -1.35 -10.91
C LEU A 126 -3.38 -1.24 -10.31
N PRO A 127 -4.39 -1.90 -10.94
CA PRO A 127 -5.70 -2.15 -10.35
C PRO A 127 -5.61 -2.74 -8.95
N ALA A 128 -6.60 -2.51 -8.08
CA ALA A 128 -6.52 -2.92 -6.68
C ALA A 128 -6.26 -4.43 -6.50
N ALA A 129 -6.94 -5.27 -7.30
CA ALA A 129 -6.77 -6.72 -7.25
C ALA A 129 -5.37 -7.16 -7.71
N GLU A 130 -4.90 -6.61 -8.83
CA GLU A 130 -3.56 -6.90 -9.37
C GLU A 130 -2.45 -6.37 -8.45
N ARG A 131 -2.67 -5.23 -7.80
CA ARG A 131 -1.75 -4.68 -6.80
C ARG A 131 -1.57 -5.61 -5.62
N GLN A 132 -2.66 -6.14 -5.06
CA GLN A 132 -2.60 -7.10 -3.96
C GLN A 132 -1.85 -8.36 -4.36
N GLN A 133 -2.13 -8.88 -5.57
CA GLN A 133 -1.40 -10.02 -6.11
C GLN A 133 0.09 -9.71 -6.26
N ARG A 134 0.44 -8.56 -6.84
CA ARG A 134 1.84 -8.16 -7.04
C ARG A 134 2.59 -7.99 -5.72
N ILE A 135 1.94 -7.43 -4.70
CA ILE A 135 2.52 -7.33 -3.35
C ILE A 135 2.77 -8.73 -2.78
N ALA A 136 1.81 -9.64 -2.88
CA ALA A 136 1.97 -11.01 -2.40
C ALA A 136 3.10 -11.77 -3.12
N GLU A 137 3.25 -11.57 -4.43
CA GLU A 137 4.38 -12.11 -5.20
C GLU A 137 5.72 -11.56 -4.71
N ILE A 138 5.82 -10.25 -4.46
CA ILE A 138 7.04 -9.63 -3.94
C ILE A 138 7.33 -10.12 -2.52
N ASP A 139 6.30 -10.26 -1.67
CA ASP A 139 6.45 -10.77 -0.30
C ASP A 139 6.95 -12.22 -0.29
N GLN A 140 6.47 -13.06 -1.22
CA GLN A 140 6.99 -14.42 -1.41
C GLN A 140 8.46 -14.40 -1.84
N GLN A 141 8.82 -13.58 -2.84
CA GLN A 141 10.21 -13.45 -3.29
C GLN A 141 11.13 -12.94 -2.17
N LEU A 142 10.66 -11.99 -1.35
CA LEU A 142 11.37 -11.52 -0.17
C LEU A 142 11.62 -12.65 0.82
N LEU A 143 10.61 -13.45 1.14
CA LEU A 143 10.75 -14.58 2.05
C LEU A 143 11.74 -15.62 1.53
N GLU A 144 11.67 -15.95 0.23
CA GLU A 144 12.60 -16.87 -0.43
C GLU A 144 14.06 -16.38 -0.33
N MET A 145 14.30 -15.10 -0.63
CA MET A 145 15.63 -14.49 -0.57
C MET A 145 16.15 -14.37 0.87
N GLU A 146 15.30 -14.03 1.82
CA GLU A 146 15.65 -14.00 3.25
C GLU A 146 15.99 -15.40 3.77
N THR A 147 15.28 -16.43 3.31
CA THR A 147 15.59 -17.82 3.66
C THR A 147 16.95 -18.24 3.12
N GLN A 148 17.26 -17.91 1.86
CA GLN A 148 18.57 -18.16 1.26
C GLN A 148 19.71 -17.43 2.01
N GLU A 149 19.50 -16.17 2.42
CA GLU A 149 20.46 -15.43 3.26
C GLU A 149 20.73 -16.20 4.57
N VAL A 150 19.68 -16.60 5.29
CA VAL A 150 19.78 -17.33 6.56
C VAL A 150 20.53 -18.66 6.37
N GLU A 151 20.25 -19.40 5.30
CA GLU A 151 20.94 -20.64 4.98
C GLU A 151 22.44 -20.43 4.74
N LEU A 152 22.82 -19.39 3.97
CA LEU A 152 24.21 -19.04 3.74
C LEU A 152 24.92 -18.58 5.02
N VAL A 153 24.26 -17.78 5.86
CA VAL A 153 24.80 -17.35 7.16
C VAL A 153 25.02 -18.55 8.08
N ARG A 154 24.07 -19.51 8.12
CA ARG A 154 24.22 -20.76 8.88
C ARG A 154 25.36 -21.61 8.36
N PHE A 155 25.47 -21.74 7.03
CA PHE A 155 26.55 -22.47 6.39
C PHE A 155 27.92 -21.85 6.74
N ALA A 156 28.03 -20.52 6.64
CA ALA A 156 29.23 -19.78 7.01
C ALA A 156 29.58 -19.97 8.50
N ALA A 157 28.59 -19.88 9.39
CA ALA A 157 28.79 -20.11 10.82
C ALA A 157 29.29 -21.53 11.12
N ASN A 158 28.74 -22.55 10.46
CA ASN A 158 29.20 -23.94 10.57
C ASN A 158 30.63 -24.13 10.05
N ALA A 159 31.07 -23.30 9.09
CA ALA A 159 32.45 -23.24 8.61
C ALA A 159 33.38 -22.41 9.52
N GLY A 160 32.90 -21.90 10.65
CA GLY A 160 33.66 -21.08 11.59
C GLY A 160 33.79 -19.61 11.18
N ILE A 161 32.97 -19.14 10.24
CA ILE A 161 32.93 -17.76 9.76
C ILE A 161 31.75 -17.07 10.44
N ALA A 162 32.02 -16.12 11.33
CA ALA A 162 30.97 -15.34 11.97
C ALA A 162 30.44 -14.28 10.99
N ILE A 163 29.17 -14.44 10.58
CA ILE A 163 28.42 -13.44 9.82
C ILE A 163 27.18 -13.10 10.63
N GLU A 164 26.94 -11.81 10.83
CA GLU A 164 25.76 -11.36 11.58
C GLU A 164 24.52 -11.39 10.70
N TYR A 165 23.40 -11.82 11.30
CA TYR A 165 22.07 -11.66 10.71
C TYR A 165 21.72 -10.18 10.63
N ARG A 166 20.89 -9.82 9.65
CA ARG A 166 20.32 -8.47 9.63
C ARG A 166 19.30 -8.31 10.76
N PRO A 167 19.16 -7.11 11.34
CA PRO A 167 18.20 -6.87 12.42
C PRO A 167 16.73 -6.98 11.96
N ASP A 168 16.48 -6.87 10.65
CA ASP A 168 15.14 -6.91 10.04
C ASP A 168 14.83 -8.23 9.31
N THR A 169 15.64 -9.28 9.49
CA THR A 169 15.36 -10.61 8.93
C THR A 169 14.05 -11.16 9.50
N SER A 170 13.16 -11.64 8.63
CA SER A 170 11.90 -12.24 9.05
C SER A 170 12.11 -13.44 9.99
N PRO A 171 11.34 -13.54 11.11
CA PRO A 171 11.34 -14.73 11.94
C PRO A 171 10.97 -16.01 11.15
N ALA A 172 10.13 -15.89 10.13
CA ALA A 172 9.74 -17.03 9.28
C ALA A 172 10.95 -17.59 8.50
N ALA A 173 11.78 -16.72 7.92
CA ALA A 173 13.02 -17.12 7.25
C ALA A 173 14.02 -17.77 8.22
N ILE A 174 14.13 -17.27 9.45
CA ILE A 174 14.97 -17.89 10.49
C ILE A 174 14.43 -19.27 10.87
N LEU A 175 13.12 -19.42 11.03
CA LEU A 175 12.51 -20.68 11.45
C LEU A 175 12.37 -21.69 10.30
N GLY A 176 12.45 -21.25 9.04
CA GLY A 176 12.23 -22.07 7.85
C GLY A 176 10.77 -22.52 7.70
N VAL A 177 9.82 -21.63 8.04
CA VAL A 177 8.37 -21.88 8.02
C VAL A 177 7.61 -20.94 7.10
#